data_AF-A0AAX0MGS2-F1
#
_entry.id   AF-A0AAX0MGS2-F1
#
_cell.length_a   1.000
_cell.length_b   1.000
_cell.length_c   1.000
_cell.angle_alpha   90.00
_cell.angle_beta   90.00
_cell.angle_gamma   90.00
#
_symmetry.space_group_name_H-M   'P 1'
#
loop_
_entity.id
_entity.type
_entity.pdbx_description
1 polymer ?
#
loop_
_entity_poly.entity_id
_entity_poly.type
_entity_poly.pdbx_seq_one_letter_code
_entity_poly.pdbx_strand_id
1 'polypeptide(L)'
;MNSKTYHFKGSIKTLEPFTVSLAKTGEIPTQNGIAYIPESTLNGALRKCALDYIISNADTDEGKEKLFNLDTYFSQAQGVIINNDVKDLIDKSTTSIPVDKDIDLRAANPFLSLFGRWKLGGKWGLGNAYTTSEDQLVKLSGGFRSAIFERNPDLLKTLNEGEVERYIKLQANQKALSSDVNALKKQATDLKKKYTREVDEAVKKAISNEINDLEQQIKGVKNASDEGKEIILRPLDNVSAIAANSALKHRMTLTRATDVELGCMLITLGQFSLNPRIGGKQRSNFGLVEMDWEVFVSNPETFGRDKIGRVKISDDGLVIEGEDLKEAMKAFRNGSFDFSRII
;
A
#
# COMPACT_ATOMS: atom_id res chain seq x y z
N MET A 1 -25.40 -15.71 19.17
CA MET A 1 -25.44 -14.49 18.32
C MET A 1 -25.74 -14.91 16.88
N ASN A 2 -26.70 -14.26 16.22
CA ASN A 2 -27.00 -14.56 14.81
C ASN A 2 -25.89 -13.98 13.93
N SER A 3 -24.96 -14.83 13.48
CA SER A 3 -23.93 -14.44 12.53
C SER A 3 -24.45 -14.52 11.10
N LYS A 4 -24.22 -13.48 10.29
CA LYS A 4 -24.60 -13.41 8.87
C LYS A 4 -23.36 -13.27 7.98
N THR A 5 -23.46 -13.67 6.72
CA THR A 5 -22.38 -13.44 5.73
C THR A 5 -22.79 -12.32 4.79
N TYR A 6 -21.98 -11.27 4.74
CA TYR A 6 -22.21 -10.09 3.93
C TYR A 6 -21.28 -10.07 2.72
N HIS A 7 -21.79 -9.63 1.58
CA HIS A 7 -21.07 -9.55 0.31
C HIS A 7 -21.15 -8.13 -0.23
N PHE A 8 -19.99 -7.54 -0.50
CA PHE A 8 -19.86 -6.21 -1.09
C PHE A 8 -19.42 -6.39 -2.54
N LYS A 9 -20.24 -5.90 -3.47
CA LYS A 9 -19.97 -6.02 -4.91
C LYS A 9 -19.97 -4.63 -5.55
N GLY A 10 -18.88 -4.29 -6.24
CA GLY A 10 -18.83 -3.02 -6.94
C GLY A 10 -17.44 -2.73 -7.50
N SER A 11 -16.95 -1.52 -7.25
CA SER A 11 -15.73 -1.03 -7.89
C SER A 11 -14.93 -0.07 -7.02
N ILE A 12 -13.64 0.00 -7.34
CA ILE A 12 -12.73 1.07 -6.92
C ILE A 12 -12.42 1.89 -8.16
N LYS A 13 -12.59 3.21 -8.12
CA LYS A 13 -12.18 4.11 -9.20
C LYS A 13 -10.96 4.88 -8.76
N THR A 14 -9.91 4.86 -9.55
CA THR A 14 -8.75 5.73 -9.34
C THR A 14 -9.11 7.16 -9.76
N LEU A 15 -8.89 8.13 -8.88
CA LEU A 15 -8.99 9.56 -9.24
C LEU A 15 -7.63 10.10 -9.66
N GLU A 16 -6.57 9.56 -9.07
CA GLU A 16 -5.18 9.83 -9.40
C GLU A 16 -4.48 8.54 -9.79
N PRO A 17 -3.36 8.60 -10.53
CA PRO A 17 -2.64 7.39 -10.92
C PRO A 17 -2.27 6.56 -9.69
N PHE A 18 -2.44 5.24 -9.78
CA PHE A 18 -2.10 4.33 -8.69
C PHE A 18 -0.79 3.60 -9.00
N THR A 19 0.08 3.47 -8.00
CA THR A 19 1.27 2.61 -8.10
C THR A 19 1.53 1.92 -6.78
N VAL A 20 2.15 0.75 -6.84
CA VAL A 20 2.59 0.00 -5.66
C VAL A 20 3.94 -0.63 -5.97
N SER A 21 4.83 -0.62 -4.98
CA SER A 21 6.10 -1.33 -5.08
C SER A 21 5.93 -2.69 -4.41
N LEU A 22 5.77 -3.74 -5.20
CA LEU A 22 5.87 -5.10 -4.68
C LEU A 22 7.35 -5.46 -4.47
N ALA A 23 7.63 -6.16 -3.38
CA ALA A 23 8.97 -6.68 -3.12
C ALA A 23 9.40 -7.56 -4.30
N LYS A 24 10.64 -7.37 -4.78
CA LYS A 24 11.32 -8.12 -5.85
C LYS A 24 10.94 -7.78 -7.30
N THR A 25 9.71 -7.35 -7.60
CA THR A 25 9.34 -7.03 -9.00
C THR A 25 9.50 -5.56 -9.35
N GLY A 26 9.25 -4.64 -8.40
CA GLY A 26 9.33 -3.19 -8.64
C GLY A 26 8.31 -2.64 -9.66
N GLU A 27 7.39 -3.48 -10.13
CA GLU A 27 6.36 -3.16 -11.12
C GLU A 27 4.96 -3.43 -10.54
N ILE A 28 3.95 -2.84 -11.18
CA ILE A 28 2.55 -3.10 -10.85
C ILE A 28 2.21 -4.56 -11.19
N PRO A 29 1.54 -5.28 -10.28
CA PRO A 29 1.16 -6.65 -10.53
C PRO A 29 0.10 -6.75 -11.64
N THR A 30 0.28 -7.76 -12.48
CA THR A 30 -0.63 -8.08 -13.59
C THR A 30 -1.00 -9.54 -13.56
N GLN A 31 -2.25 -9.86 -13.90
CA GLN A 31 -2.73 -11.22 -14.11
C GLN A 31 -3.32 -11.31 -15.51
N ASN A 32 -2.74 -12.12 -16.39
CA ASN A 32 -3.14 -12.24 -17.80
C ASN A 32 -3.23 -10.86 -18.50
N GLY A 33 -2.22 -10.01 -18.32
CA GLY A 33 -2.18 -8.65 -18.89
C GLY A 33 -2.99 -7.60 -18.12
N ILE A 34 -3.94 -8.01 -17.28
CA ILE A 34 -4.79 -7.12 -16.50
C ILE A 34 -4.07 -6.68 -15.22
N ALA A 35 -3.81 -5.38 -15.10
CA ALA A 35 -3.28 -4.79 -13.89
C ALA A 35 -4.30 -4.84 -12.75
N TYR A 36 -3.82 -4.94 -11.52
CA TYR A 36 -4.71 -4.93 -10.37
C TYR A 36 -4.09 -4.25 -9.16
N ILE A 37 -4.96 -3.77 -8.28
CA ILE A 37 -4.58 -3.38 -6.92
C ILE A 37 -4.65 -4.66 -6.07
N PRO A 38 -3.53 -5.09 -5.45
CA PRO A 38 -3.53 -6.26 -4.59
C PRO A 38 -4.42 -6.08 -3.36
N GLU A 39 -5.09 -7.16 -2.99
CA GLU A 39 -5.80 -7.32 -1.72
C GLU A 39 -4.92 -6.94 -0.53
N SER A 40 -3.63 -7.28 -0.56
CA SER A 40 -2.66 -6.97 0.49
C SER A 40 -2.42 -5.47 0.65
N THR A 41 -2.47 -4.71 -0.45
CA THR A 41 -2.34 -3.25 -0.42
C THR A 41 -3.60 -2.59 0.16
N LEU A 42 -4.77 -3.07 -0.24
CA LEU A 42 -6.06 -2.62 0.30
C LEU A 42 -6.17 -2.94 1.80
N ASN A 43 -5.87 -4.18 2.16
CA ASN A 43 -5.90 -4.66 3.54
C ASN A 43 -4.96 -3.85 4.43
N GLY A 44 -3.71 -3.63 4.00
CA GLY A 44 -2.75 -2.83 4.76
C GLY A 44 -3.23 -1.39 5.01
N ALA A 45 -3.82 -0.75 4.00
CA ALA A 45 -4.37 0.60 4.15
C ALA A 45 -5.57 0.64 5.11
N LEU A 46 -6.52 -0.29 4.96
CA LEU A 46 -7.72 -0.36 5.80
C LEU A 46 -7.40 -0.74 7.25
N ARG A 47 -6.49 -1.69 7.45
CA ARG A 47 -6.01 -2.11 8.76
C ARG A 47 -5.34 -0.97 9.51
N LYS A 48 -4.55 -0.15 8.80
CA LYS A 48 -3.98 1.09 9.35
C LYS A 48 -5.09 2.07 9.76
N CYS A 49 -6.05 2.36 8.88
CA CYS A 49 -7.15 3.28 9.20
C CYS A 49 -7.95 2.81 10.41
N ALA A 50 -8.24 1.51 10.51
CA ALA A 50 -8.92 0.95 11.66
C ALA A 50 -8.12 1.16 12.96
N LEU A 51 -6.79 1.03 12.92
CA LEU A 51 -5.93 1.31 14.07
C LEU A 51 -5.92 2.80 14.42
N ASP A 52 -5.82 3.68 13.42
CA ASP A 52 -5.87 5.14 13.63
C ASP A 52 -7.20 5.55 14.31
N TYR A 53 -8.31 4.91 13.94
CA TYR A 53 -9.60 5.11 14.62
C TYR A 53 -9.56 4.68 16.09
N ILE A 54 -9.06 3.47 16.37
CA ILE A 54 -8.95 2.94 17.75
C ILE A 54 -8.11 3.87 18.62
N ILE A 55 -6.96 4.30 18.12
CA ILE A 55 -6.05 5.20 18.84
C ILE A 55 -6.72 6.54 19.11
N SER A 56 -7.41 7.11 18.11
CA SER A 56 -8.03 8.43 18.24
C SER A 56 -9.24 8.44 19.19
N ASN A 57 -9.85 7.28 19.45
CA ASN A 57 -11.01 7.13 20.34
C ASN A 57 -10.65 6.43 21.65
N ALA A 58 -9.36 6.34 22.00
CA ALA A 58 -8.92 5.87 23.31
C ALA A 58 -9.10 7.01 24.33
N ASP A 59 -10.20 6.97 25.08
CA ASP A 59 -10.63 8.10 25.93
C ASP A 59 -9.93 8.17 27.30
N THR A 60 -9.23 7.12 27.74
CA THR A 60 -8.56 7.07 29.05
C THR A 60 -7.05 6.96 28.90
N ASP A 61 -6.28 7.57 29.80
CA ASP A 61 -4.82 7.45 29.81
C ASP A 61 -4.36 5.99 29.99
N GLU A 62 -5.10 5.20 30.77
CA GLU A 62 -4.87 3.75 30.90
C GLU A 62 -5.18 2.99 29.59
N GLY A 63 -6.25 3.36 28.89
CA GLY A 63 -6.59 2.81 27.57
C GLY A 63 -5.53 3.15 26.53
N LYS A 64 -5.01 4.37 26.57
CA LYS A 64 -3.88 4.82 25.75
C LYS A 64 -2.62 3.99 26.05
N GLU A 65 -2.20 3.87 27.30
CA GLU A 65 -1.00 3.09 27.67
C GLU A 65 -1.08 1.62 27.20
N LYS A 66 -2.25 0.99 27.31
CA LYS A 66 -2.46 -0.39 26.84
C LYS A 66 -2.46 -0.54 25.32
N LEU A 67 -2.84 0.51 24.58
CA LEU A 67 -2.86 0.50 23.11
C LEU A 67 -1.52 0.96 22.51
N PHE A 68 -0.79 1.85 23.19
CA PHE A 68 0.50 2.40 22.80
C PHE A 68 1.69 1.49 23.16
N ASN A 69 1.57 0.19 22.93
CA ASN A 69 2.70 -0.74 23.04
C ASN A 69 3.01 -1.45 21.71
N LEU A 70 4.26 -1.86 21.54
CA LEU A 70 4.74 -2.46 20.30
C LEU A 70 3.99 -3.77 19.98
N ASP A 71 3.67 -4.58 20.97
CA ASP A 71 2.95 -5.84 20.78
C ASP A 71 1.57 -5.61 20.15
N THR A 72 0.84 -4.62 20.64
CA THR A 72 -0.47 -4.22 20.13
C THR A 72 -0.33 -3.61 18.74
N TYR A 73 0.67 -2.76 18.50
CA TYR A 73 0.90 -2.19 17.18
C TYR A 73 1.24 -3.25 16.12
N PHE A 74 2.13 -4.20 16.40
CA PHE A 74 2.46 -5.24 15.43
C PHE A 74 1.31 -6.25 15.25
N SER A 75 0.62 -6.61 16.32
CA SER A 75 -0.55 -7.49 16.26
C SER A 75 -1.70 -6.85 15.49
N GLN A 76 -2.07 -5.61 15.83
CA GLN A 76 -3.19 -4.89 15.25
C GLN A 76 -2.86 -4.31 13.87
N ALA A 77 -1.68 -3.73 13.62
CA ALA A 77 -1.35 -3.11 12.33
C ALA A 77 -0.81 -4.10 11.29
N GLN A 78 -0.02 -5.09 11.71
CA GLN A 78 0.67 -6.02 10.80
C GLN A 78 0.18 -7.47 10.92
N GLY A 79 -0.59 -7.81 11.96
CA GLY A 79 -1.04 -9.18 12.19
C GLY A 79 0.06 -10.08 12.74
N VAL A 80 1.15 -9.53 13.27
CA VAL A 80 2.32 -10.28 13.74
C VAL A 80 2.43 -10.21 15.27
N ILE A 81 2.78 -11.33 15.89
CA ILE A 81 3.14 -11.38 17.31
C ILE A 81 4.66 -11.34 17.43
N ILE A 82 5.18 -10.27 18.05
CA ILE A 82 6.62 -10.08 18.25
C ILE A 82 7.11 -10.58 19.61
N ASN A 83 6.20 -10.70 20.58
CA ASN A 83 6.50 -11.22 21.90
C ASN A 83 6.54 -12.76 21.86
N ASN A 84 7.73 -13.32 22.12
CA ASN A 84 7.95 -14.76 22.04
C ASN A 84 7.15 -15.55 23.07
N ASP A 85 6.92 -15.01 24.27
CA ASP A 85 6.14 -15.71 25.31
C ASP A 85 4.67 -15.82 24.87
N VAL A 86 4.10 -14.73 24.33
CA VAL A 86 2.75 -14.71 23.76
C VAL A 86 2.66 -15.65 22.56
N LYS A 87 3.67 -15.64 21.69
CA LYS A 87 3.73 -16.52 20.54
C LYS A 87 3.74 -17.99 20.96
N ASP A 88 4.54 -18.36 21.95
CA ASP A 88 4.62 -19.71 22.48
C ASP A 88 3.30 -20.15 23.12
N LEU A 89 2.59 -19.26 23.82
CA LEU A 89 1.25 -19.54 24.35
C LEU A 89 0.25 -19.85 23.23
N ILE A 90 0.27 -19.06 22.15
CA ILE A 90 -0.59 -19.27 20.98
C ILE A 90 -0.22 -20.57 20.26
N ASP A 91 1.07 -20.84 20.05
CA ASP A 91 1.53 -22.06 19.35
C ASP A 91 1.24 -23.34 20.16
N LYS A 92 1.21 -23.25 21.51
CA LYS A 92 0.81 -24.34 22.41
C LYS A 92 -0.70 -24.50 22.54
N SER A 93 -1.49 -23.47 22.25
CA SER A 93 -2.95 -23.60 22.20
C SER A 93 -3.33 -24.54 21.05
N THR A 94 -4.05 -25.61 21.37
CA THR A 94 -4.52 -26.65 20.43
C THR A 94 -5.60 -26.17 19.45
N THR A 95 -5.85 -24.86 19.34
CA THR A 95 -6.85 -24.25 18.47
C THR A 95 -6.35 -24.14 17.03
N SER A 96 -6.25 -25.29 16.37
CA SER A 96 -6.20 -25.39 14.91
C SER A 96 -7.56 -24.98 14.29
N ILE A 97 -7.76 -23.65 14.22
CA ILE A 97 -8.46 -22.78 13.26
C ILE A 97 -9.67 -23.35 12.49
N PRO A 98 -10.89 -23.15 13.01
CA PRO A 98 -11.87 -22.31 12.32
C PRO A 98 -11.78 -20.84 12.74
N VAL A 99 -12.20 -19.93 11.85
CA VAL A 99 -12.34 -18.49 12.11
C VAL A 99 -13.22 -18.20 13.35
N ASP A 100 -13.95 -19.17 13.90
CA ASP A 100 -14.91 -18.94 14.98
C ASP A 100 -14.53 -19.54 16.34
N LYS A 101 -13.33 -20.13 16.51
CA LYS A 101 -13.00 -20.82 17.78
C LYS A 101 -12.62 -19.88 18.95
N ASP A 102 -12.12 -18.68 18.68
CA ASP A 102 -11.73 -17.71 19.72
C ASP A 102 -12.85 -16.67 19.96
N ILE A 103 -14.04 -17.15 20.35
CA ILE A 103 -15.25 -16.31 20.47
C ILE A 103 -15.06 -15.17 21.48
N ASP A 104 -14.47 -15.45 22.64
CA ASP A 104 -14.29 -14.45 23.70
C ASP A 104 -13.30 -13.36 23.30
N LEU A 105 -12.21 -13.74 22.62
CA LEU A 105 -11.23 -12.79 22.08
C LEU A 105 -11.88 -11.89 21.03
N ARG A 106 -12.70 -12.45 20.13
CA ARG A 106 -13.38 -11.70 19.06
C ARG A 106 -14.47 -10.78 19.59
N ALA A 107 -15.19 -11.21 20.63
CA ALA A 107 -16.18 -10.39 21.31
C ALA A 107 -15.53 -9.21 22.03
N ALA A 108 -14.39 -9.44 22.69
CA ALA A 108 -13.63 -8.39 23.34
C ALA A 108 -12.93 -7.45 22.34
N ASN A 109 -12.41 -7.99 21.23
CA ASN A 109 -11.64 -7.27 20.23
C ASN A 109 -12.18 -7.52 18.81
N PRO A 110 -13.23 -6.78 18.39
CA PRO A 110 -13.83 -6.93 17.06
C PRO A 110 -12.84 -6.67 15.91
N PHE A 111 -11.80 -5.87 16.14
CA PHE A 111 -10.76 -5.61 15.14
C PHE A 111 -9.98 -6.87 14.78
N LEU A 112 -9.52 -7.63 15.79
CA LEU A 112 -8.86 -8.91 15.55
C LEU A 112 -9.82 -9.90 14.90
N SER A 113 -11.12 -9.76 15.14
CA SER A 113 -12.10 -10.57 14.43
C SER A 113 -12.14 -10.27 12.93
N LEU A 114 -12.08 -8.98 12.56
CA LEU A 114 -12.06 -8.55 11.16
C LEU A 114 -10.77 -8.94 10.44
N PHE A 115 -9.62 -8.51 10.97
CA PHE A 115 -8.35 -8.55 10.28
C PHE A 115 -7.49 -9.78 10.62
N GLY A 116 -7.81 -10.46 11.71
CA GLY A 116 -7.02 -11.58 12.20
C GLY A 116 -5.64 -11.18 12.70
N ARG A 117 -4.86 -12.17 13.10
CA ARG A 117 -3.43 -12.07 13.47
C ARG A 117 -2.76 -13.43 13.22
N TRP A 118 -1.48 -13.56 13.55
CA TRP A 118 -0.79 -14.86 13.55
C TRP A 118 -1.66 -15.94 14.24
N LYS A 119 -1.93 -17.03 13.51
CA LYS A 119 -2.78 -18.18 13.89
C LYS A 119 -4.26 -17.86 14.16
N LEU A 120 -4.74 -16.65 13.87
CA LEU A 120 -6.15 -16.25 13.96
C LEU A 120 -6.61 -15.69 12.60
N GLY A 121 -7.43 -16.45 11.86
CA GLY A 121 -7.96 -15.97 10.57
C GLY A 121 -8.91 -14.79 10.73
N GLY A 122 -8.80 -13.77 9.89
CA GLY A 122 -9.76 -12.66 9.84
C GLY A 122 -11.08 -13.06 9.17
N LYS A 123 -12.19 -12.39 9.52
CA LYS A 123 -13.50 -12.57 8.89
C LYS A 123 -13.69 -11.74 7.63
N TRP A 124 -12.90 -10.67 7.46
CA TRP A 124 -12.99 -9.77 6.33
C TRP A 124 -12.09 -10.23 5.18
N GLY A 125 -12.71 -10.85 4.18
CA GLY A 125 -12.05 -11.18 2.91
C GLY A 125 -12.08 -10.00 1.96
N LEU A 126 -10.90 -9.51 1.57
CA LEU A 126 -10.71 -8.51 0.53
C LEU A 126 -10.26 -9.18 -0.77
N GLY A 127 -10.89 -8.82 -1.88
CA GLY A 127 -10.45 -9.24 -3.20
C GLY A 127 -9.38 -8.31 -3.77
N ASN A 128 -8.68 -8.77 -4.80
CA ASN A 128 -7.95 -7.87 -5.70
C ASN A 128 -8.94 -6.97 -6.45
N ALA A 129 -8.54 -5.73 -6.75
CA ALA A 129 -9.31 -4.86 -7.63
C ALA A 129 -8.68 -4.85 -9.02
N TYR A 130 -9.38 -5.42 -10.00
CA TYR A 130 -8.86 -5.62 -11.36
C TYR A 130 -9.27 -4.50 -12.30
N THR A 131 -8.35 -4.00 -13.13
CA THR A 131 -8.68 -3.09 -14.23
C THR A 131 -9.67 -3.74 -15.20
N THR A 132 -10.40 -2.93 -15.95
CA THR A 132 -11.35 -3.44 -16.96
C THR A 132 -10.66 -3.87 -18.25
N SER A 133 -9.43 -3.40 -18.47
CA SER A 133 -8.66 -3.57 -19.71
C SER A 133 -7.16 -3.35 -19.47
N GLU A 134 -6.33 -3.78 -20.43
CA GLU A 134 -4.85 -3.72 -20.35
C GLU A 134 -4.31 -2.29 -20.57
N ASP A 135 -5.01 -1.46 -21.34
CA ASP A 135 -4.65 -0.08 -21.66
C ASP A 135 -4.69 0.87 -20.44
N GLN A 136 -5.29 0.42 -19.34
CA GLN A 136 -5.30 1.14 -18.07
C GLN A 136 -3.95 1.08 -17.33
N LEU A 137 -3.00 0.24 -17.78
CA LEU A 137 -1.62 0.25 -17.31
C LEU A 137 -0.78 1.20 -18.17
N VAL A 138 -0.28 2.27 -17.56
CA VAL A 138 0.49 3.33 -18.24
C VAL A 138 1.89 3.46 -17.67
N LYS A 139 2.82 3.95 -18.49
CA LYS A 139 4.13 4.43 -18.05
C LYS A 139 4.13 5.95 -18.00
N LEU A 140 4.19 6.51 -16.81
CA LEU A 140 4.26 7.95 -16.58
C LEU A 140 5.72 8.40 -16.59
N SER A 141 6.02 9.45 -17.36
CA SER A 141 7.36 10.04 -17.38
C SER A 141 7.60 10.84 -16.11
N GLY A 142 8.75 10.65 -15.48
CA GLY A 142 9.12 11.38 -14.28
C GLY A 142 9.56 12.83 -14.55
N GLY A 143 9.89 13.20 -15.79
CA GLY A 143 10.51 14.49 -16.10
C GLY A 143 11.94 14.63 -15.53
N PHE A 144 12.39 15.87 -15.33
CA PHE A 144 13.71 16.18 -14.77
C PHE A 144 13.59 17.01 -13.50
N ARG A 145 14.51 16.81 -12.56
CA ARG A 145 14.70 17.77 -11.46
C ARG A 145 15.25 19.07 -12.06
N SER A 146 14.64 20.21 -11.74
CA SER A 146 15.14 21.55 -12.12
C SER A 146 16.28 21.98 -11.21
N ALA A 147 17.28 22.70 -11.72
CA ALA A 147 18.33 23.25 -10.87
C ALA A 147 17.77 24.36 -9.95
N ILE A 148 18.36 24.51 -8.76
CA ILE A 148 17.90 25.48 -7.76
C ILE A 148 17.96 26.93 -8.29
N PHE A 149 19.04 27.30 -8.95
CA PHE A 149 19.23 28.65 -9.50
C PHE A 149 18.53 28.87 -10.85
N GLU A 150 18.12 27.80 -11.55
CA GLU A 150 17.20 27.94 -12.70
C GLU A 150 15.78 28.25 -12.21
N ARG A 151 15.36 27.59 -11.13
CA ARG A 151 14.03 27.82 -10.54
C ARG A 151 13.93 29.20 -9.89
N ASN A 152 15.00 29.66 -9.26
CA ASN A 152 15.08 30.98 -8.68
C ASN A 152 16.47 31.60 -8.89
N PRO A 153 16.66 32.37 -9.99
CA PRO A 153 17.93 33.01 -10.32
C PRO A 153 18.43 33.98 -9.26
N ASP A 154 17.54 34.58 -8.46
CA ASP A 154 17.93 35.56 -7.43
C ASP A 154 18.72 34.92 -6.29
N LEU A 155 18.58 33.61 -6.06
CA LEU A 155 19.39 32.90 -5.07
C LEU A 155 20.88 32.94 -5.43
N LEU A 156 21.24 33.04 -6.70
CA LEU A 156 22.64 33.15 -7.12
C LEU A 156 23.27 34.46 -6.61
N LYS A 157 22.47 35.54 -6.51
CA LYS A 157 22.92 36.85 -6.02
C LYS A 157 23.21 36.87 -4.51
N THR A 158 22.76 35.85 -3.79
CA THR A 158 23.04 35.69 -2.35
C THR A 158 24.39 35.04 -2.07
N LEU A 159 25.01 34.46 -3.10
CA LEU A 159 26.35 33.87 -3.01
C LEU A 159 27.43 34.92 -3.22
N ASN A 160 28.59 34.69 -2.60
CA ASN A 160 29.79 35.48 -2.92
C ASN A 160 30.37 35.06 -4.29
N GLU A 161 31.24 35.90 -4.86
CA GLU A 161 31.81 35.68 -6.20
C GLU A 161 32.55 34.32 -6.31
N GLY A 162 33.28 33.89 -5.27
CA GLY A 162 33.98 32.62 -5.27
C GLY A 162 33.06 31.39 -5.36
N GLU A 163 31.91 31.42 -4.69
CA GLU A 163 30.91 30.35 -4.77
C GLU A 163 30.16 30.36 -6.12
N VAL A 164 29.97 31.53 -6.74
CA VAL A 164 29.44 31.64 -8.10
C VAL A 164 30.40 30.98 -9.11
N GLU A 165 31.70 31.27 -9.02
CA GLU A 165 32.72 30.62 -9.86
C GLU A 165 32.79 29.11 -9.66
N ARG A 166 32.73 28.65 -8.39
CA ARG A 166 32.67 27.22 -8.05
C ARG A 166 31.43 26.57 -8.64
N TYR A 167 30.27 27.22 -8.60
CA TYR A 167 29.05 26.71 -9.20
C TYR A 167 29.14 26.56 -10.73
N ILE A 168 29.76 27.51 -11.42
CA ILE A 168 29.99 27.42 -12.88
C ILE A 168 30.89 26.22 -13.20
N LYS A 169 31.99 26.04 -12.44
CA LYS A 169 32.86 24.85 -12.57
C LYS A 169 32.10 23.56 -12.30
N LEU A 170 31.26 23.54 -11.26
CA LEU A 170 30.42 22.40 -10.93
C LEU A 170 29.47 22.07 -12.09
N GLN A 171 28.79 23.04 -12.69
CA GLN A 171 27.91 22.78 -13.84
C GLN A 171 28.66 22.18 -15.04
N ALA A 172 29.86 22.69 -15.35
CA ALA A 172 30.68 22.15 -16.44
C ALA A 172 31.06 20.68 -16.18
N ASN A 173 31.49 20.36 -14.95
CA ASN A 173 31.81 19.00 -14.52
C ASN A 173 30.59 18.08 -14.59
N GLN A 174 29.40 18.57 -14.18
CA GLN A 174 28.15 17.81 -14.24
C GLN A 174 27.75 17.43 -15.66
N LYS A 175 27.97 18.31 -16.63
CA LYS A 175 27.65 18.06 -18.05
C LYS A 175 28.54 16.96 -18.63
N ALA A 176 29.84 17.01 -18.35
CA ALA A 176 30.80 15.98 -18.76
C ALA A 176 30.47 14.63 -18.11
N LEU A 177 30.32 14.62 -16.78
CA LEU A 177 29.99 13.42 -16.00
C LEU A 177 28.69 12.74 -16.48
N SER A 178 27.67 13.52 -16.80
CA SER A 178 26.38 13.00 -17.27
C SER A 178 26.49 12.28 -18.61
N SER A 179 27.26 12.82 -19.56
CA SER A 179 27.49 12.18 -20.87
C SER A 179 28.11 10.80 -20.72
N ASP A 180 29.22 10.72 -19.98
CA ASP A 180 30.02 9.50 -19.83
C ASP A 180 29.26 8.42 -19.07
N VAL A 181 28.64 8.79 -17.94
CA VAL A 181 27.87 7.85 -17.11
C VAL A 181 26.64 7.33 -17.85
N ASN A 182 25.96 8.15 -18.66
CA ASN A 182 24.77 7.70 -19.39
C ASN A 182 25.13 6.73 -20.53
N ALA A 183 26.26 6.95 -21.22
CA ALA A 183 26.75 6.02 -22.25
C ALA A 183 27.06 4.63 -21.65
N LEU A 184 27.80 4.58 -20.54
CA LEU A 184 28.13 3.34 -19.83
C LEU A 184 26.87 2.63 -19.29
N LYS A 185 25.93 3.38 -18.71
CA LYS A 185 24.65 2.81 -18.22
C LYS A 185 23.81 2.21 -19.34
N LYS A 186 23.80 2.82 -20.53
CA LYS A 186 23.08 2.29 -21.70
C LYS A 186 23.66 0.94 -22.11
N GLN A 187 24.99 0.83 -22.22
CA GLN A 187 25.67 -0.43 -22.51
C GLN A 187 25.37 -1.51 -21.47
N ALA A 188 25.45 -1.18 -20.17
CA ALA A 188 25.14 -2.11 -19.09
C ALA A 188 23.67 -2.58 -19.13
N THR A 189 22.73 -1.69 -19.49
CA THR A 189 21.31 -2.04 -19.64
C THR A 189 21.08 -2.99 -20.81
N ASP A 190 21.74 -2.76 -21.94
CA ASP A 190 21.60 -3.62 -23.12
C ASP A 190 22.23 -5.00 -22.86
N LEU A 191 23.33 -5.08 -22.11
CA LEU A 191 23.89 -6.35 -21.63
C LEU A 191 22.97 -7.05 -20.63
N LYS A 192 22.34 -6.33 -19.69
CA LYS A 192 21.35 -6.92 -18.76
C LYS A 192 20.17 -7.55 -19.51
N LYS A 193 19.67 -6.91 -20.57
CA LYS A 193 18.61 -7.50 -21.43
C LYS A 193 19.08 -8.77 -22.14
N LYS A 194 20.32 -8.82 -22.61
CA LYS A 194 20.91 -10.03 -23.22
C LYS A 194 21.05 -11.14 -22.17
N TYR A 195 21.57 -10.81 -20.99
CA TYR A 195 21.73 -11.75 -19.86
C TYR A 195 20.41 -12.46 -19.51
N THR A 196 19.29 -11.73 -19.45
CA THR A 196 17.98 -12.32 -19.12
C THR A 196 17.45 -13.28 -20.20
N ARG A 197 17.88 -13.13 -21.45
CA ARG A 197 17.44 -13.96 -22.60
C ARG A 197 18.39 -15.12 -22.90
N GLU A 198 19.60 -15.06 -22.36
CA GLU A 198 20.64 -16.06 -22.58
C GLU A 198 20.34 -17.34 -21.79
N VAL A 199 20.64 -18.49 -22.38
CA VAL A 199 20.43 -19.82 -21.77
C VAL A 199 21.76 -20.48 -21.46
N ASP A 200 22.83 -20.14 -22.20
CA ASP A 200 24.17 -20.66 -21.95
C ASP A 200 24.81 -20.01 -20.70
N GLU A 201 25.15 -20.86 -19.73
CA GLU A 201 25.74 -20.42 -18.45
C GLU A 201 27.16 -19.85 -18.60
N ALA A 202 27.95 -20.30 -19.58
CA ALA A 202 29.27 -19.72 -19.85
C ALA A 202 29.14 -18.31 -20.44
N VAL A 203 28.18 -18.12 -21.35
CA VAL A 203 27.88 -16.81 -21.95
C VAL A 203 27.29 -15.85 -20.91
N LYS A 204 26.36 -16.32 -20.06
CA LYS A 204 25.85 -15.54 -18.92
C LYS A 204 26.97 -15.06 -18.00
N LYS A 205 27.94 -15.93 -17.68
CA LYS A 205 29.06 -15.56 -16.81
C LYS A 205 29.94 -14.48 -17.46
N ALA A 206 30.19 -14.57 -18.76
CA ALA A 206 30.92 -13.54 -19.51
C ALA A 206 30.16 -12.20 -19.51
N ILE A 207 28.85 -12.20 -19.81
CA ILE A 207 28.00 -11.00 -19.77
C ILE A 207 27.97 -10.38 -18.37
N SER A 208 27.90 -11.21 -17.32
CA SER A 208 27.94 -10.75 -15.93
C SER A 208 29.25 -10.03 -15.59
N ASN A 209 30.39 -10.55 -16.06
CA ASN A 209 31.68 -9.90 -15.87
C ASN A 209 31.74 -8.55 -16.61
N GLU A 210 31.29 -8.47 -17.86
CA GLU A 210 31.23 -7.20 -18.60
C GLU A 210 30.32 -6.17 -17.91
N ILE A 211 29.20 -6.61 -17.34
CA ILE A 211 28.33 -5.73 -16.53
C ILE A 211 29.09 -5.21 -15.30
N ASN A 212 29.81 -6.07 -14.58
CA ASN A 212 30.60 -5.67 -13.42
C ASN A 212 31.71 -4.68 -13.80
N ASP A 213 32.39 -4.90 -14.92
CA ASP A 213 33.44 -4.01 -15.42
C ASP A 213 32.87 -2.63 -15.78
N LEU A 214 31.72 -2.58 -16.45
CA LEU A 214 31.01 -1.32 -16.71
C LEU A 214 30.58 -0.62 -15.41
N GLU A 215 30.12 -1.37 -14.42
CA GLU A 215 29.78 -0.81 -13.09
C GLU A 215 31.02 -0.27 -12.36
N GLN A 216 32.19 -0.89 -12.53
CA GLN A 216 33.46 -0.36 -12.02
C GLN A 216 33.91 0.89 -12.78
N GLN A 217 33.78 0.92 -14.11
CA GLN A 217 34.09 2.11 -14.92
C GLN A 217 33.21 3.30 -14.51
N ILE A 218 31.91 3.07 -14.28
CA ILE A 218 31.00 4.10 -13.76
C ILE A 218 31.49 4.63 -12.40
N LYS A 219 31.93 3.75 -11.49
CA LYS A 219 32.50 4.18 -10.20
C LYS A 219 33.80 4.98 -10.40
N GLY A 220 34.65 4.57 -11.34
CA GLY A 220 35.90 5.26 -11.68
C GLY A 220 35.64 6.69 -12.16
N VAL A 221 34.75 6.85 -13.14
CA VAL A 221 34.34 8.16 -13.69
C VAL A 221 33.79 9.08 -12.61
N LYS A 222 32.94 8.56 -11.71
CA LYS A 222 32.41 9.33 -10.57
C LYS A 222 33.49 9.74 -9.57
N ASN A 223 34.44 8.85 -9.31
CA ASN A 223 35.51 9.09 -8.34
C ASN A 223 36.60 10.03 -8.86
N ALA A 224 36.74 10.17 -10.18
CA ALA A 224 37.63 11.14 -10.81
C ALA A 224 37.16 12.60 -10.67
N SER A 225 35.90 12.82 -10.24
CA SER A 225 35.38 14.17 -9.95
C SER A 225 35.72 14.57 -8.52
N ASP A 226 36.45 15.68 -8.37
CA ASP A 226 36.81 16.23 -7.05
C ASP A 226 35.59 16.79 -6.29
N GLU A 227 34.56 17.20 -7.03
CA GLU A 227 33.29 17.70 -6.50
C GLU A 227 32.12 17.23 -7.38
N GLY A 228 30.93 17.00 -6.80
CA GLY A 228 29.75 16.62 -7.58
C GLY A 228 29.83 15.21 -8.19
N LYS A 229 30.42 14.25 -7.48
CA LYS A 229 30.55 12.83 -7.90
C LYS A 229 29.25 12.17 -8.38
N GLU A 230 28.13 12.71 -7.92
CA GLU A 230 26.80 12.29 -8.32
C GLU A 230 26.16 13.35 -9.21
N ILE A 231 25.51 12.90 -10.28
CA ILE A 231 24.78 13.79 -11.18
C ILE A 231 23.67 14.47 -10.38
N ILE A 232 23.68 15.80 -10.34
CA ILE A 232 22.75 16.66 -9.59
C ILE A 232 21.38 16.64 -10.26
N LEU A 233 21.33 16.88 -11.58
CA LEU A 233 20.11 16.85 -12.38
C LEU A 233 19.91 15.46 -12.97
N ARG A 234 19.27 14.58 -12.20
CA ARG A 234 18.90 13.25 -12.70
C ARG A 234 17.51 13.27 -13.31
N PRO A 235 17.30 12.61 -14.46
CA PRO A 235 15.97 12.21 -14.89
C PRO A 235 15.27 11.48 -13.74
N LEU A 236 13.98 11.73 -13.57
CA LEU A 236 13.15 10.94 -12.68
C LEU A 236 12.73 9.68 -13.43
N ASP A 237 12.87 8.53 -12.76
CA ASP A 237 12.54 7.24 -13.36
C ASP A 237 11.07 7.22 -13.79
N ASN A 238 10.82 6.59 -14.95
CA ASN A 238 9.46 6.32 -15.39
C ASN A 238 8.77 5.40 -14.38
N VAL A 239 7.48 5.62 -14.17
CA VAL A 239 6.69 4.89 -13.20
C VAL A 239 5.58 4.14 -13.93
N SER A 240 5.53 2.83 -13.75
CA SER A 240 4.35 2.05 -14.13
C SER A 240 3.23 2.34 -13.14
N ALA A 241 2.08 2.77 -13.66
CA ALA A 241 0.92 3.19 -12.91
C ALA A 241 -0.36 2.64 -13.54
N ILE A 242 -1.36 2.32 -12.71
CA ILE A 242 -2.75 2.26 -13.19
C ILE A 242 -3.17 3.72 -13.41
N ALA A 243 -3.64 4.03 -14.61
CA ALA A 243 -3.99 5.39 -15.01
C ALA A 243 -5.10 5.97 -14.12
N ALA A 244 -5.09 7.29 -13.94
CA ALA A 244 -6.21 8.00 -13.33
C ALA A 244 -7.52 7.73 -14.11
N ASN A 245 -8.65 7.83 -13.41
CA ASN A 245 -9.99 7.53 -13.92
C ASN A 245 -10.21 6.08 -14.36
N SER A 246 -9.32 5.16 -14.00
CA SER A 246 -9.54 3.72 -14.23
C SER A 246 -10.54 3.18 -13.22
N ALA A 247 -11.56 2.48 -13.70
CA ALA A 247 -12.51 1.74 -12.89
C ALA A 247 -12.01 0.30 -12.71
N LEU A 248 -11.94 -0.16 -11.47
CA LEU A 248 -11.48 -1.50 -11.12
C LEU A 248 -12.61 -2.30 -10.48
N LYS A 249 -12.88 -3.50 -11.01
CA LYS A 249 -13.87 -4.42 -10.44
C LYS A 249 -13.36 -4.95 -9.11
N HIS A 250 -14.16 -4.80 -8.05
CA HIS A 250 -13.75 -5.17 -6.70
C HIS A 250 -14.90 -5.83 -5.92
N ARG A 251 -14.54 -6.79 -5.05
CA ARG A 251 -15.48 -7.50 -4.19
C ARG A 251 -14.85 -7.74 -2.83
N MET A 252 -15.68 -7.70 -1.78
CA MET A 252 -15.31 -8.08 -0.43
C MET A 252 -16.37 -9.00 0.17
N THR A 253 -15.98 -9.80 1.14
CA THR A 253 -16.88 -10.67 1.90
C THR A 253 -16.58 -10.52 3.37
N LEU A 254 -17.60 -10.33 4.18
CA LEU A 254 -17.50 -10.41 5.63
C LEU A 254 -18.22 -11.68 6.09
N THR A 255 -17.44 -12.67 6.52
CA THR A 255 -17.94 -14.03 6.73
C THR A 255 -18.40 -14.23 8.16
N ARG A 256 -19.63 -14.74 8.34
CA ARG A 256 -20.20 -15.09 9.66
C ARG A 256 -19.97 -14.00 10.70
N ALA A 257 -20.33 -12.77 10.34
CA ALA A 257 -20.18 -11.61 11.19
C ALA A 257 -21.42 -11.29 12.01
N THR A 258 -21.19 -10.77 13.20
CA THR A 258 -22.20 -10.08 14.02
C THR A 258 -22.40 -8.65 13.52
N ASP A 259 -23.44 -7.98 14.00
CA ASP A 259 -23.68 -6.57 13.66
C ASP A 259 -22.59 -5.65 14.20
N VAL A 260 -21.96 -6.02 15.33
CA VAL A 260 -20.78 -5.32 15.88
C VAL A 260 -19.59 -5.43 14.93
N GLU A 261 -19.32 -6.62 14.39
CA GLU A 261 -18.20 -6.84 13.45
C GLU A 261 -18.46 -6.10 12.13
N LEU A 262 -19.70 -6.12 11.60
CA LEU A 262 -20.08 -5.32 10.45
C LEU A 262 -19.92 -3.82 10.74
N GLY A 263 -20.35 -3.35 11.91
CA GLY A 263 -20.18 -1.96 12.33
C GLY A 263 -18.71 -1.54 12.41
N CYS A 264 -17.84 -2.40 12.95
CA CYS A 264 -16.40 -2.19 13.00
C CYS A 264 -15.80 -2.03 11.60
N MET A 265 -16.25 -2.85 10.64
CA MET A 265 -15.82 -2.75 9.23
C MET A 265 -16.28 -1.43 8.61
N LEU A 266 -17.54 -1.03 8.83
CA LEU A 266 -18.09 0.23 8.29
C LEU A 266 -17.39 1.46 8.88
N ILE A 267 -17.04 1.43 10.17
CA ILE A 267 -16.25 2.48 10.82
C ILE A 267 -14.84 2.56 10.24
N THR A 268 -14.23 1.42 9.96
CA THR A 268 -12.93 1.37 9.27
C THR A 268 -12.99 2.05 7.90
N LEU A 269 -14.03 1.75 7.11
CA LEU A 269 -14.26 2.41 5.82
C LEU A 269 -14.52 3.90 6.00
N GLY A 270 -15.21 4.30 7.08
CA GLY A 270 -15.40 5.70 7.45
C GLY A 270 -14.10 6.42 7.74
N GLN A 271 -13.21 5.81 8.54
CA GLN A 271 -11.89 6.39 8.82
C GLN A 271 -11.04 6.48 7.55
N PHE A 272 -11.08 5.47 6.69
CA PHE A 272 -10.40 5.50 5.40
C PHE A 272 -10.95 6.60 4.48
N SER A 273 -12.25 6.90 4.53
CA SER A 273 -12.87 7.94 3.70
C SER A 273 -12.35 9.37 3.98
N LEU A 274 -11.70 9.61 5.12
CA LEU A 274 -11.10 10.91 5.44
C LEU A 274 -9.87 11.23 4.56
N ASN A 275 -9.21 10.20 4.02
CA ASN A 275 -8.13 10.32 3.05
C ASN A 275 -8.05 9.01 2.25
N PRO A 276 -8.93 8.83 1.24
CA PRO A 276 -9.11 7.55 0.57
C PRO A 276 -7.97 7.30 -0.42
N ARG A 277 -6.78 6.99 0.13
CA ARG A 277 -5.54 6.88 -0.61
C ARG A 277 -4.83 5.56 -0.33
N ILE A 278 -4.39 4.90 -1.40
CA ILE A 278 -3.74 3.60 -1.36
C ILE A 278 -2.48 3.57 -2.22
N GLY A 279 -1.54 2.68 -1.89
CA GLY A 279 -0.30 2.52 -2.65
C GLY A 279 0.79 3.55 -2.35
N GLY A 280 1.78 3.62 -3.24
CA GLY A 280 2.99 4.42 -3.12
C GLY A 280 2.90 5.80 -3.79
N LYS A 281 4.02 6.55 -3.71
CA LYS A 281 4.16 7.89 -4.30
C LYS A 281 3.08 8.91 -3.88
N GLN A 282 2.61 8.81 -2.64
CA GLN A 282 1.60 9.74 -2.10
C GLN A 282 2.06 11.21 -2.13
N ARG A 283 3.37 11.50 -1.97
CA ARG A 283 3.94 12.85 -2.12
C ARG A 283 3.74 13.44 -3.54
N SER A 284 3.54 12.59 -4.55
CA SER A 284 3.22 12.97 -5.92
C SER A 284 1.71 12.93 -6.19
N ASN A 285 0.88 12.90 -5.14
CA ASN A 285 -0.58 12.80 -5.18
C ASN A 285 -1.14 11.49 -5.77
N PHE A 286 -0.35 10.41 -5.85
CA PHE A 286 -0.83 9.13 -6.40
C PHE A 286 -1.79 8.42 -5.45
N GLY A 287 -2.65 7.57 -6.04
CA GLY A 287 -3.42 6.56 -5.33
C GLY A 287 -4.70 7.04 -4.65
N LEU A 288 -5.18 8.26 -4.97
CA LEU A 288 -6.50 8.72 -4.54
C LEU A 288 -7.60 7.90 -5.25
N VAL A 289 -8.61 7.45 -4.50
CA VAL A 289 -9.65 6.56 -5.01
C VAL A 289 -11.05 6.92 -4.52
N GLU A 290 -12.06 6.61 -5.33
CA GLU A 290 -13.45 6.45 -4.91
C GLU A 290 -13.80 4.96 -4.83
N MET A 291 -14.75 4.61 -3.97
CA MET A 291 -15.20 3.24 -3.80
C MET A 291 -16.72 3.17 -3.75
N ASP A 292 -17.30 2.13 -4.33
CA ASP A 292 -18.75 1.99 -4.43
C ASP A 292 -19.12 0.51 -4.42
N TRP A 293 -19.94 0.10 -3.46
CA TRP A 293 -20.38 -1.28 -3.32
C TRP A 293 -21.87 -1.38 -2.98
N GLU A 294 -22.57 -2.24 -3.71
CA GLU A 294 -23.84 -2.79 -3.24
C GLU A 294 -23.57 -3.89 -2.21
N VAL A 295 -24.37 -3.89 -1.14
CA VAL A 295 -24.24 -4.83 -0.03
C VAL A 295 -25.38 -5.84 -0.04
N PHE A 296 -25.01 -7.11 0.07
CA PHE A 296 -25.94 -8.22 0.10
C PHE A 296 -25.69 -9.09 1.32
N VAL A 297 -26.73 -9.73 1.84
CA VAL A 297 -26.64 -10.75 2.88
C VAL A 297 -27.00 -12.12 2.31
N SER A 298 -26.26 -13.17 2.71
CA SER A 298 -26.62 -14.54 2.34
C SER A 298 -27.97 -14.93 2.96
N ASN A 299 -28.87 -15.49 2.14
CA ASN A 299 -30.15 -16.02 2.59
C ASN A 299 -30.13 -17.56 2.52
N PRO A 300 -30.18 -18.28 3.66
CA PRO A 300 -30.13 -19.73 3.68
C PRO A 300 -31.42 -20.40 3.20
N GLU A 301 -32.56 -19.71 3.24
CA GLU A 301 -33.86 -20.26 2.81
C GLU A 301 -33.97 -20.28 1.29
N THR A 302 -33.50 -19.22 0.63
CA THR A 302 -33.53 -19.10 -0.83
C THR A 302 -32.25 -19.58 -1.51
N PHE A 303 -31.22 -19.92 -0.72
CA PHE A 303 -29.83 -20.11 -1.18
C PHE A 303 -29.30 -18.92 -2.01
N GLY A 304 -29.93 -17.76 -1.86
CA GLY A 304 -29.69 -16.54 -2.61
C GLY A 304 -28.94 -15.49 -1.80
N ARG A 305 -29.01 -14.25 -2.28
CA ARG A 305 -28.47 -13.08 -1.58
C ARG A 305 -29.44 -11.93 -1.68
N ASP A 306 -29.85 -11.39 -0.54
CA ASP A 306 -30.78 -10.27 -0.47
C ASP A 306 -29.98 -8.96 -0.38
N LYS A 307 -30.35 -7.96 -1.19
CA LYS A 307 -29.72 -6.64 -1.14
C LYS A 307 -30.20 -5.91 0.10
N ILE A 308 -29.26 -5.46 0.94
CA ILE A 308 -29.56 -4.77 2.20
C ILE A 308 -29.18 -3.29 2.16
N GLY A 309 -28.38 -2.85 1.18
CA GLY A 309 -27.91 -1.48 1.13
C GLY A 309 -26.79 -1.20 0.14
N ARG A 310 -26.12 -0.07 0.34
CA ARG A 310 -24.98 0.41 -0.45
C ARG A 310 -24.00 1.16 0.45
N VAL A 311 -22.71 1.03 0.16
CA VAL A 311 -21.63 1.78 0.82
C VAL A 311 -20.79 2.46 -0.25
N LYS A 312 -20.63 3.77 -0.15
CA LYS A 312 -19.84 4.59 -1.07
C LYS A 312 -18.83 5.45 -0.31
N ILE A 313 -17.64 5.58 -0.86
CA ILE A 313 -16.60 6.53 -0.45
C ILE A 313 -16.35 7.46 -1.64
N SER A 314 -16.53 8.75 -1.43
CA SER A 314 -16.27 9.84 -2.39
C SER A 314 -15.55 11.00 -1.71
N ASP A 315 -15.35 12.10 -2.45
CA ASP A 315 -14.75 13.32 -1.90
C ASP A 315 -15.53 13.90 -0.70
N ASP A 316 -16.85 13.65 -0.64
CA ASP A 316 -17.72 14.03 0.49
C ASP A 316 -17.63 13.08 1.71
N GLY A 317 -16.77 12.06 1.65
CA GLY A 317 -16.61 11.05 2.70
C GLY A 317 -17.44 9.78 2.49
N LEU A 318 -17.83 9.13 3.59
CA LEU A 318 -18.58 7.87 3.60
C LEU A 318 -20.10 8.10 3.52
N VAL A 319 -20.75 7.44 2.55
CA VAL A 319 -22.21 7.36 2.43
C VAL A 319 -22.66 5.92 2.63
N ILE A 320 -23.64 5.73 3.53
CA ILE A 320 -24.25 4.42 3.84
C ILE A 320 -25.76 4.48 3.60
N GLU A 321 -26.26 3.61 2.73
CA GLU A 321 -27.68 3.38 2.47
C GLU A 321 -28.09 2.00 3.00
N GLY A 322 -29.27 1.88 3.61
CA GLY A 322 -29.78 0.65 4.22
C GLY A 322 -29.79 0.70 5.75
N GLU A 323 -30.92 0.31 6.37
CA GLU A 323 -31.10 0.45 7.82
C GLU A 323 -30.22 -0.55 8.59
N ASP A 324 -30.15 -1.81 8.14
CA ASP A 324 -29.27 -2.84 8.70
C ASP A 324 -27.81 -2.37 8.84
N LEU A 325 -27.29 -1.66 7.84
CA LEU A 325 -25.91 -1.15 7.84
C LEU A 325 -25.74 -0.03 8.87
N LYS A 326 -26.73 0.86 8.99
CA LYS A 326 -26.73 1.95 9.97
C LYS A 326 -26.86 1.42 11.39
N GLU A 327 -27.70 0.42 11.61
CA GLU A 327 -27.86 -0.27 12.89
C GLU A 327 -26.57 -0.98 13.30
N ALA A 328 -25.90 -1.68 12.38
CA ALA A 328 -24.60 -2.29 12.63
C ALA A 328 -23.54 -1.25 13.07
N MET A 329 -23.47 -0.12 12.37
CA MET A 329 -22.55 0.96 12.73
C MET A 329 -22.85 1.54 14.13
N LYS A 330 -24.13 1.69 14.49
CA LYS A 330 -24.55 2.09 15.85
C LYS A 330 -24.18 1.02 16.88
N ALA A 331 -24.39 -0.25 16.58
CA ALA A 331 -24.07 -1.36 17.48
C ALA A 331 -22.58 -1.39 17.86
N PHE A 332 -21.68 -1.12 16.91
CA PHE A 332 -20.26 -0.97 17.22
C PHE A 332 -19.98 0.29 18.05
N ARG A 333 -20.53 1.46 17.68
CA ARG A 333 -20.29 2.71 18.43
C ARG A 333 -20.75 2.67 19.89
N ASN A 334 -21.83 1.94 20.16
CA ASN A 334 -22.38 1.81 21.51
C ASN A 334 -21.73 0.66 22.32
N GLY A 335 -20.86 -0.14 21.68
CA GLY A 335 -20.17 -1.24 22.32
C GLY A 335 -18.99 -0.77 23.17
N SER A 336 -18.59 -1.61 24.13
CA SER A 336 -17.35 -1.45 24.90
C SER A 336 -16.43 -2.62 24.57
N PHE A 337 -15.19 -2.31 24.17
CA PHE A 337 -14.24 -3.28 23.64
C PHE A 337 -12.87 -3.10 24.29
N ASP A 338 -12.12 -4.21 24.36
CA ASP A 338 -10.74 -4.23 24.80
C ASP A 338 -9.84 -4.54 23.60
N PHE A 339 -9.38 -3.48 22.93
CA PHE A 339 -8.46 -3.59 21.81
C PHE A 339 -7.01 -3.92 22.22
N SER A 340 -6.69 -3.92 23.52
CA SER A 340 -5.39 -4.37 24.02
C SER A 340 -5.32 -5.88 24.19
N ARG A 341 -6.48 -6.54 24.29
CA ARG A 341 -6.57 -8.00 24.38
C ARG A 341 -6.22 -8.64 23.04
N ILE A 342 -5.09 -9.35 23.03
CA ILE A 342 -4.59 -10.07 21.86
C ILE A 342 -4.60 -11.60 22.03
N ILE A 343 -4.91 -12.12 23.22
CA ILE A 343 -5.05 -13.56 23.53
C ILE A 343 -6.35 -13.87 24.29
#